data_AF-A0A2N2NCW4-F1
#
_entry.id   AF-A0A2N2NCW4-F1
#
_cell.length_a   1.000
_cell.length_b   1.000
_cell.length_c   1.000
_cell.angle_alpha   90.00
_cell.angle_beta   90.00
_cell.angle_gamma   90.00
#
_symmetry.space_group_name_H-M   'P 1'
#
loop_
_entity.id
_entity.type
_entity.pdbx_description
1 polymer ?
#
loop_
_entity_poly.entity_id
_entity_poly.type
_entity_poly.pdbx_seq_one_letter_code
_entity_poly.pdbx_strand_id
1 'polypeptide(L)'
;MKLDISFQEYDNQALVSFVKANEKRTFVVQRKLRNLNGQIPIRSREDVWLTMAMCLFTTQQRSGPKSPISRFLLAEPFLLSLEECSKVNDIEKFIQQKIEGFGGIRFGPKIAKQMKHNYDVLFSGEWPTMDEFGNHLEEQRKSDPSPDHYTLERKAALYIQKTFSGFGPKQSRNFWQSLGLTRYEFVLDSRVLKWLRTIGFPLPLSSMALGEEEYYCFVSDILRDWCIQTGILPCILDAAIFSSYDTDEWPEDASVW
;
A
#
# COMPACT_ATOMS: atom_id res chain seq x y z
N MET A 1 30.00 3.86 5.01
CA MET A 1 30.14 4.43 3.66
C MET A 1 28.85 5.16 3.34
N LYS A 2 28.88 6.48 3.11
CA LYS A 2 27.70 7.24 2.70
C LYS A 2 27.74 7.30 1.17
N LEU A 3 26.85 6.57 0.50
CA LEU A 3 26.67 6.72 -0.94
C LEU A 3 25.95 8.05 -1.15
N ASP A 4 26.59 8.98 -1.85
CA ASP A 4 25.95 10.24 -2.24
C ASP A 4 25.34 10.05 -3.63
N ILE A 5 24.01 9.98 -3.67
CA ILE A 5 23.26 9.78 -4.91
C ILE A 5 22.56 11.09 -5.20
N SER A 6 23.05 11.79 -6.21
CA SER A 6 22.51 13.07 -6.66
C SER A 6 21.79 12.90 -8.00
N PHE A 7 20.58 13.44 -8.11
CA PHE A 7 19.84 13.52 -9.36
C PHE A 7 20.10 14.87 -10.04
N GLN A 8 20.40 14.82 -11.34
CA GLN A 8 20.66 16.01 -12.14
C GLN A 8 19.35 16.68 -12.54
N GLU A 9 19.44 17.92 -13.04
CA GLU A 9 18.25 18.67 -13.45
C GLU A 9 17.44 17.96 -14.55
N TYR A 10 18.11 17.26 -15.48
CA TYR A 10 17.40 16.48 -16.50
C TYR A 10 16.66 15.27 -15.89
N ASP A 11 17.19 14.65 -14.83
CA ASP A 11 16.52 13.56 -14.11
C ASP A 11 15.26 14.09 -13.42
N ASN A 12 15.38 15.25 -12.75
CA ASN A 12 14.27 15.93 -12.09
C ASN A 12 13.14 16.26 -13.07
N GLN A 13 13.49 16.85 -14.22
CA GLN A 13 12.52 17.18 -15.26
C GLN A 13 11.86 15.93 -15.85
N ALA A 14 12.59 14.84 -16.01
CA ALA A 14 12.04 13.57 -16.48
C ALA A 14 11.03 12.99 -15.47
N LEU A 15 11.33 13.01 -14.17
CA LEU A 15 10.42 12.56 -13.12
C LEU A 15 9.13 13.40 -13.10
N VAL A 16 9.27 14.73 -13.12
CA VAL A 16 8.12 15.65 -13.16
C VAL A 16 7.26 15.42 -14.40
N SER A 17 7.90 15.27 -15.57
CA SER A 17 7.21 15.00 -16.83
C SER A 17 6.48 13.65 -16.81
N PHE A 18 7.10 12.62 -16.22
CA PHE A 18 6.49 11.30 -16.07
C PHE A 18 5.23 11.34 -15.19
N VAL A 19 5.30 12.01 -14.04
CA VAL A 19 4.13 12.14 -13.15
C VAL A 19 3.01 12.94 -13.83
N LYS A 20 3.36 14.04 -14.51
CA LYS A 20 2.40 14.84 -15.28
C LYS A 20 1.72 14.02 -16.39
N ALA A 21 2.47 13.20 -17.11
CA ALA A 21 1.92 12.35 -18.18
C ALA A 21 0.90 11.31 -17.66
N ASN A 22 0.97 10.93 -16.38
CA ASN A 22 0.07 9.96 -15.77
C ASN A 22 -0.99 10.60 -14.84
N GLU A 23 -1.02 11.94 -14.71
CA GLU A 23 -1.80 12.63 -13.69
C GLU A 23 -3.32 12.45 -13.80
N LYS A 24 -3.79 12.08 -15.00
CA LYS A 24 -5.20 11.88 -15.34
C LYS A 24 -5.65 10.42 -15.25
N ARG A 25 -4.73 9.47 -15.03
CA ARG A 25 -5.11 8.06 -14.83
C ARG A 25 -5.96 7.94 -13.57
N THR A 26 -7.02 7.12 -13.62
CA THR A 26 -7.99 7.05 -12.52
C THR A 26 -7.32 6.75 -11.18
N PHE A 27 -6.37 5.82 -11.15
CA PHE A 27 -5.63 5.46 -9.94
C PHE A 27 -4.88 6.66 -9.32
N VAL A 28 -4.27 7.51 -10.14
CA VAL A 28 -3.53 8.70 -9.67
C VAL A 28 -4.51 9.77 -9.15
N VAL A 29 -5.63 9.97 -9.84
CA VAL A 29 -6.69 10.89 -9.40
C VAL A 29 -7.24 10.44 -8.05
N GLN A 30 -7.58 9.15 -7.92
CA GLN A 30 -8.07 8.58 -6.66
C GLN A 30 -7.04 8.68 -5.55
N ARG A 31 -5.75 8.47 -5.86
CA ARG A 31 -4.68 8.65 -4.87
C ARG A 31 -4.57 10.09 -4.38
N LYS A 32 -4.70 11.07 -5.28
CA LYS A 32 -4.72 12.51 -4.91
C LYS A 32 -5.93 12.84 -4.05
N LEU A 33 -7.12 12.36 -4.42
CA LEU A 33 -8.32 12.57 -3.61
C LEU A 33 -8.17 11.93 -2.24
N ARG A 34 -7.71 10.68 -2.18
CA ARG A 34 -7.66 9.93 -0.93
C ARG A 34 -6.56 10.40 0.01
N ASN A 35 -5.34 10.66 -0.47
CA ASN A 35 -4.17 10.88 0.40
C ASN A 35 -3.78 12.35 0.55
N LEU A 36 -4.27 13.25 -0.31
CA LEU A 36 -3.85 14.66 -0.33
C LEU A 36 -5.04 15.62 -0.17
N ASN A 37 -5.92 15.68 -1.17
CA ASN A 37 -6.83 16.82 -1.37
C ASN A 37 -8.26 16.58 -0.87
N GLY A 38 -8.65 15.32 -0.68
CA GLY A 38 -9.99 14.97 -0.20
C GLY A 38 -10.07 14.95 1.32
N GLN A 39 -11.29 14.75 1.82
CA GLN A 39 -11.51 14.50 3.24
C GLN A 39 -10.69 13.30 3.70
N ILE A 40 -10.28 13.31 4.97
CA ILE A 40 -9.65 12.13 5.56
C ILE A 40 -10.69 11.02 5.61
N PRO A 41 -10.47 9.87 4.94
CA PRO A 41 -11.42 8.77 4.98
C PRO A 41 -11.70 8.40 6.44
N ILE A 42 -12.98 8.22 6.73
CA ILE A 42 -13.37 7.63 8.00
C ILE A 42 -12.76 6.23 8.05
N ARG A 43 -12.11 5.93 9.18
CA ARG A 43 -11.45 4.65 9.42
C ARG A 43 -12.27 3.83 10.39
N SER A 44 -13.30 3.14 9.89
CA SER A 44 -14.01 2.15 10.70
C SER A 44 -13.14 0.89 10.87
N ARG A 45 -13.53 0.02 11.81
CA ARG A 45 -12.87 -1.29 11.95
C ARG A 45 -13.06 -2.18 10.72
N GLU A 46 -14.16 -2.01 9.99
CA GLU A 46 -14.39 -2.67 8.71
C GLU A 46 -13.41 -2.20 7.65
N ASP A 47 -13.16 -0.88 7.56
CA ASP A 47 -12.21 -0.33 6.59
C ASP A 47 -10.78 -0.82 6.87
N VAL A 48 -10.40 -0.87 8.15
CA VAL A 48 -9.12 -1.44 8.58
C VAL A 48 -9.03 -2.91 8.16
N TRP A 49 -10.04 -3.71 8.48
CA TRP A 49 -10.06 -5.14 8.18
C TRP A 49 -10.02 -5.42 6.66
N LEU A 50 -10.84 -4.71 5.89
CA LEU A 50 -10.87 -4.78 4.43
C LEU A 50 -9.51 -4.39 3.83
N THR A 51 -8.85 -3.36 4.37
CA THR A 51 -7.51 -2.96 3.91
C THR A 51 -6.46 -4.03 4.24
N MET A 52 -6.55 -4.67 5.40
CA MET A 52 -5.67 -5.81 5.73
C MET A 52 -5.88 -6.97 4.76
N ALA A 53 -7.14 -7.31 4.47
CA ALA A 53 -7.48 -8.33 3.48
C ALA A 53 -6.87 -7.97 2.11
N MET A 54 -7.09 -6.75 1.61
CA MET A 54 -6.51 -6.26 0.36
C MET A 54 -4.98 -6.46 0.31
N CYS A 55 -4.26 -6.07 1.36
CA CYS A 55 -2.81 -6.24 1.43
C CYS A 55 -2.39 -7.72 1.31
N LEU A 56 -3.10 -8.63 1.97
CA LEU A 56 -2.80 -10.06 1.90
C LEU A 56 -3.13 -10.64 0.52
N PHE A 57 -4.27 -10.27 -0.08
CA PHE A 57 -4.67 -10.75 -1.40
C PHE A 57 -3.75 -10.25 -2.52
N THR A 58 -3.21 -9.03 -2.43
CA THR A 58 -2.29 -8.46 -3.43
C THR A 58 -0.85 -8.95 -3.31
N THR A 59 -0.52 -9.72 -2.30
CA THR A 59 0.84 -10.22 -2.10
C THR A 59 1.19 -11.25 -3.18
N GLN A 60 2.22 -10.95 -3.97
CA GLN A 60 2.73 -11.82 -5.04
C GLN A 60 1.70 -12.21 -6.11
N GLN A 61 0.66 -11.39 -6.28
CA GLN A 61 -0.39 -11.61 -7.28
C GLN A 61 -0.69 -10.31 -8.02
N ARG A 62 -1.04 -10.41 -9.31
CA ARG A 62 -1.42 -9.24 -10.10
C ARG A 62 -2.84 -8.82 -9.71
N SER A 63 -2.95 -7.68 -9.05
CA SER A 63 -4.22 -7.02 -8.74
C SER A 63 -4.49 -5.88 -9.74
N GLY A 64 -4.80 -6.21 -10.99
CA GLY A 64 -5.25 -5.21 -11.96
C GLY A 64 -6.77 -5.01 -11.91
N PRO A 65 -7.33 -4.00 -12.59
CA PRO A 65 -8.76 -3.62 -12.50
C PRO A 65 -9.75 -4.79 -12.69
N LYS A 66 -9.43 -5.73 -13.59
CA LYS A 66 -10.28 -6.89 -13.92
C LYS A 66 -9.84 -8.20 -13.25
N SER A 67 -8.87 -8.15 -12.32
CA SER A 67 -8.32 -9.34 -11.69
C SER A 67 -9.34 -10.04 -10.78
N PRO A 68 -9.22 -11.37 -10.56
CA PRO A 68 -10.03 -12.06 -9.56
C PRO A 68 -9.94 -11.44 -8.17
N ILE A 69 -8.76 -10.93 -7.79
CA ILE A 69 -8.55 -10.23 -6.52
C ILE A 69 -9.39 -8.96 -6.44
N SER A 70 -9.33 -8.10 -7.45
CA SER A 70 -10.11 -6.86 -7.46
C SER A 70 -11.60 -7.14 -7.44
N ARG A 71 -12.09 -8.13 -8.21
CA ARG A 71 -13.51 -8.53 -8.18
C ARG A 71 -13.94 -9.11 -6.83
N PHE A 72 -13.06 -9.80 -6.12
CA PHE A 72 -13.35 -10.36 -4.80
C PHE A 72 -13.41 -9.27 -3.73
N LEU A 73 -12.45 -8.35 -3.75
CA LEU A 73 -12.36 -7.24 -2.79
C LEU A 73 -13.46 -6.19 -2.98
N LEU A 74 -13.92 -6.01 -4.23
CA LEU A 74 -14.98 -5.05 -4.58
C LEU A 74 -16.37 -5.71 -4.66
N ALA A 75 -16.51 -6.97 -4.19
CA ALA A 75 -17.82 -7.58 -4.11
C ALA A 75 -18.66 -6.84 -3.05
N GLU A 76 -19.92 -6.54 -3.37
CA GLU A 76 -20.85 -5.84 -2.47
C GLU A 76 -22.03 -6.76 -2.10
N PRO A 77 -22.19 -7.15 -0.82
CA PRO A 77 -21.29 -6.84 0.31
C PRO A 77 -19.97 -7.61 0.23
N PHE A 78 -18.91 -7.06 0.86
CA PHE A 78 -17.61 -7.74 0.94
C PHE A 78 -17.74 -9.10 1.65
N LEU A 79 -17.36 -10.17 0.96
CA LEU A 79 -17.62 -11.55 1.38
C LEU A 79 -16.92 -11.97 2.67
N LEU A 80 -15.89 -11.22 3.08
CA LEU A 80 -15.09 -11.47 4.29
C LEU A 80 -15.12 -10.26 5.22
N SER A 81 -16.24 -9.54 5.34
CA SER A 81 -16.35 -8.43 6.30
C SER A 81 -16.00 -8.89 7.73
N LEU A 82 -15.60 -7.95 8.57
CA LEU A 82 -15.30 -8.22 9.97
C LEU A 82 -16.55 -8.75 10.68
N GLU A 83 -17.71 -8.20 10.35
CA GLU A 83 -19.02 -8.68 10.80
C GLU A 83 -19.24 -10.16 10.44
N GLU A 84 -19.06 -10.56 9.18
CA GLU A 84 -19.25 -11.96 8.77
C GLU A 84 -18.24 -12.90 9.42
N CYS A 85 -16.98 -12.46 9.56
CA CYS A 85 -15.96 -13.23 10.27
C CYS A 85 -16.29 -13.40 11.76
N SER A 86 -16.93 -12.43 12.39
CA SER A 86 -17.31 -12.50 13.81
C SER A 86 -18.44 -13.50 14.12
N LYS A 87 -19.22 -13.87 13.10
CA LYS A 87 -20.36 -14.79 13.23
C LYS A 87 -19.98 -16.27 13.18
N VAL A 88 -18.73 -16.59 12.87
CA VAL A 88 -18.27 -17.97 12.68
C VAL A 88 -17.25 -18.36 13.74
N ASN A 89 -17.26 -19.65 14.12
CA ASN A 89 -16.30 -20.17 15.10
C ASN A 89 -14.91 -20.44 14.50
N ASP A 90 -14.87 -20.88 13.24
CA ASP A 90 -13.64 -21.22 12.53
C ASP A 90 -13.44 -20.27 11.34
N ILE A 91 -12.84 -19.11 11.63
CA ILE A 91 -12.59 -18.05 10.67
C ILE A 91 -11.62 -18.50 9.57
N GLU A 92 -10.60 -19.29 9.90
CA GLU A 92 -9.63 -19.79 8.93
C GLU A 92 -10.34 -20.65 7.87
N LYS A 93 -11.15 -21.61 8.31
CA LYS A 93 -11.93 -22.46 7.40
C LYS A 93 -12.95 -21.65 6.59
N PHE A 94 -13.65 -20.71 7.22
CA PHE A 94 -14.60 -19.83 6.54
C PHE A 94 -13.93 -19.03 5.41
N ILE A 95 -12.82 -18.37 5.71
CA ILE A 95 -12.07 -17.57 4.73
C ILE A 95 -11.57 -18.45 3.59
N GLN A 96 -10.98 -19.61 3.91
CA GLN A 96 -10.49 -20.54 2.90
C GLN A 96 -11.62 -20.97 1.95
N GLN A 97 -12.79 -21.33 2.48
CA GLN A 97 -13.95 -21.73 1.68
C GLN A 97 -14.46 -20.61 0.77
N LYS A 98 -14.47 -19.36 1.24
CA LYS A 98 -14.87 -18.20 0.41
C LYS A 98 -13.87 -17.95 -0.72
N ILE A 99 -12.57 -18.05 -0.45
CA ILE A 99 -11.52 -17.89 -1.46
C ILE A 99 -11.62 -19.00 -2.52
N GLU A 100 -11.73 -20.26 -2.09
CA GLU A 100 -11.82 -21.42 -2.98
C GLU A 100 -13.11 -21.40 -3.80
N GLY A 101 -14.24 -21.05 -3.17
CA GLY A 101 -15.55 -20.96 -3.82
C GLY A 101 -15.63 -19.85 -4.86
N PHE A 102 -14.91 -18.73 -4.67
CA PHE A 102 -14.86 -17.65 -5.66
C PHE A 102 -13.98 -18.01 -6.86
N GLY A 103 -12.88 -18.72 -6.63
CA GLY A 103 -11.95 -19.17 -7.66
C GLY A 103 -11.03 -18.08 -8.22
N GLY A 104 -9.90 -18.49 -8.80
CA GLY A 104 -8.94 -17.57 -9.43
C GLY A 104 -8.03 -16.80 -8.47
N ILE A 105 -8.12 -17.04 -7.17
CA ILE A 105 -7.22 -16.48 -6.14
C ILE A 105 -6.22 -17.55 -5.71
N ARG A 106 -4.93 -17.21 -5.71
CA ARG A 106 -3.85 -18.11 -5.27
C ARG A 106 -3.56 -17.93 -3.79
N PHE A 107 -2.85 -18.92 -3.23
CA PHE A 107 -2.40 -18.93 -1.84
C PHE A 107 -3.54 -18.91 -0.79
N GLY A 108 -4.74 -19.36 -1.16
CA GLY A 108 -5.92 -19.36 -0.30
C GLY A 108 -5.67 -19.89 1.13
N PRO A 109 -5.10 -21.09 1.32
CA PRO A 109 -4.80 -21.62 2.66
C PRO A 109 -3.85 -20.73 3.46
N LYS A 110 -2.83 -20.15 2.81
CA LYS A 110 -1.88 -19.25 3.48
C LYS A 110 -2.55 -17.93 3.87
N ILE A 111 -3.34 -17.34 2.97
CA ILE A 111 -4.08 -16.09 3.22
C ILE A 111 -5.07 -16.30 4.36
N ALA A 112 -5.83 -17.40 4.35
CA ALA A 112 -6.79 -17.74 5.40
C ALA A 112 -6.11 -17.83 6.79
N LYS A 113 -4.99 -18.54 6.88
CA LYS A 113 -4.20 -18.64 8.11
C LYS A 113 -3.68 -17.28 8.59
N GLN A 114 -3.20 -16.43 7.67
CA GLN A 114 -2.71 -15.09 7.99
C GLN A 114 -3.83 -14.18 8.48
N MET A 115 -4.99 -14.19 7.79
CA MET A 115 -6.16 -13.41 8.19
C MET A 115 -6.69 -13.86 9.56
N LYS A 116 -6.80 -15.17 9.81
CA LYS A 116 -7.19 -15.68 11.14
C LYS A 116 -6.23 -15.19 12.22
N HIS A 117 -4.92 -15.30 12.01
CA HIS A 117 -3.95 -14.80 12.99
C HIS A 117 -4.14 -13.31 13.27
N ASN A 118 -4.32 -12.51 12.22
CA ASN A 118 -4.52 -11.07 12.36
C ASN A 118 -5.83 -10.73 13.07
N TYR A 119 -6.90 -11.49 12.81
CA TYR A 119 -8.15 -11.40 13.54
C TYR A 119 -7.91 -11.66 15.04
N ASP A 120 -7.27 -12.77 15.38
CA ASP A 120 -6.99 -13.12 16.79
C ASP A 120 -6.15 -12.04 17.48
N VAL A 121 -5.13 -11.49 16.81
CA VAL A 121 -4.30 -10.40 17.34
C VAL A 121 -5.17 -9.16 17.65
N LEU A 122 -6.00 -8.73 16.70
CA LEU A 122 -6.89 -7.58 16.89
C LEU A 122 -7.84 -7.78 18.07
N PHE A 123 -8.48 -8.94 18.16
CA PHE A 123 -9.45 -9.25 19.23
C PHE A 123 -8.81 -9.66 20.56
N SER A 124 -7.49 -9.91 20.58
CA SER A 124 -6.72 -10.07 21.82
C SER A 124 -6.31 -8.76 22.49
N GLY A 125 -6.65 -7.62 21.86
CA GLY A 125 -6.46 -6.29 22.46
C GLY A 125 -5.58 -5.34 21.66
N GLU A 126 -5.25 -5.63 20.40
CA GLU A 126 -4.36 -4.78 19.59
C GLU A 126 -5.07 -3.56 18.94
N TRP A 127 -6.41 -3.52 18.97
CA TRP A 127 -7.19 -2.40 18.43
C TRP A 127 -6.75 -1.01 18.95
N PRO A 128 -6.52 -0.78 20.26
CA PRO A 128 -6.10 0.53 20.77
C PRO A 128 -4.78 1.02 20.17
N THR A 129 -3.77 0.16 20.03
CA THR A 129 -2.47 0.54 19.43
C THR A 129 -2.62 0.86 17.94
N MET A 130 -3.40 0.06 17.21
CA MET A 130 -3.73 0.33 15.81
C MET A 130 -4.43 1.69 15.66
N ASP A 131 -5.40 1.96 16.53
CA ASP A 131 -6.15 3.22 16.53
C ASP A 131 -5.25 4.41 16.90
N GLU A 132 -4.34 4.26 17.85
CA GLU A 132 -3.37 5.29 18.22
C GLU A 132 -2.48 5.69 17.03
N PHE A 133 -1.89 4.72 16.31
CA PHE A 133 -1.12 5.01 15.10
C PHE A 133 -1.97 5.69 14.02
N GLY A 134 -3.20 5.19 13.80
CA GLY A 134 -4.13 5.78 12.85
C GLY A 134 -4.47 7.23 13.19
N ASN A 135 -4.73 7.53 14.46
CA ASN A 135 -5.07 8.87 14.93
C ASN A 135 -3.89 9.84 14.81
N HIS A 136 -2.67 9.38 15.12
CA HIS A 136 -1.47 10.20 14.93
C HIS A 136 -1.21 10.51 13.46
N LEU A 137 -1.40 9.54 12.56
CA LEU A 137 -1.26 9.76 11.12
C LEU A 137 -2.37 10.67 10.57
N GLU A 138 -3.60 10.51 11.05
CA GLU A 138 -4.71 11.40 10.71
C GLU A 138 -4.42 12.84 11.12
N GLU A 139 -3.96 13.06 12.35
CA GLU A 139 -3.58 14.39 12.83
C GLU A 139 -2.45 14.98 11.99
N GLN A 140 -1.42 14.18 11.67
CA GLN A 140 -0.37 14.58 10.74
C GLN A 140 -0.91 14.91 9.34
N ARG A 141 -2.00 14.30 8.89
CA ARG A 141 -2.57 14.56 7.57
C ARG A 141 -3.42 15.83 7.52
N LYS A 142 -3.78 16.40 8.67
CA LYS A 142 -4.44 17.72 8.74
C LYS A 142 -3.50 18.88 8.44
N SER A 143 -2.18 18.68 8.55
CA SER A 143 -1.18 19.67 8.16
C SER A 143 -0.74 19.53 6.69
N ASP A 144 -0.21 20.63 6.16
CA ASP A 144 0.44 20.65 4.85
C ASP A 144 1.53 19.57 4.76
N PRO A 145 1.71 18.91 3.59
CA PRO A 145 2.75 17.91 3.43
C PRO A 145 4.13 18.46 3.79
N SER A 146 4.79 17.82 4.77
CA SER A 146 6.15 18.12 5.19
C SER A 146 7.03 16.88 5.07
N PRO A 147 8.28 16.99 4.58
CA PRO A 147 9.22 15.87 4.54
C PRO A 147 9.29 15.09 5.85
N ASP A 148 9.31 15.77 7.00
CA ASP A 148 9.45 15.14 8.33
C ASP A 148 8.37 14.12 8.68
N HIS A 149 7.22 14.18 7.98
CA HIS A 149 6.11 13.25 8.12
C HIS A 149 6.51 11.78 7.90
N TYR A 150 7.56 11.53 7.09
CA TYR A 150 8.03 10.17 6.83
C TYR A 150 8.38 9.40 8.12
N THR A 151 8.82 10.10 9.17
CA THR A 151 9.27 9.47 10.42
C THR A 151 8.13 8.72 11.10
N LEU A 152 6.96 9.35 11.23
CA LEU A 152 5.78 8.73 11.81
C LEU A 152 5.21 7.65 10.88
N GLU A 153 5.14 7.93 9.58
CA GLU A 153 4.65 6.99 8.57
C GLU A 153 5.46 5.68 8.58
N ARG A 154 6.79 5.78 8.66
CA ARG A 154 7.69 4.62 8.76
C ARG A 154 7.49 3.87 10.06
N LYS A 155 7.38 4.59 11.19
CA LYS A 155 7.14 3.96 12.49
C LYS A 155 5.84 3.15 12.49
N ALA A 156 4.78 3.71 11.91
CA ALA A 156 3.50 3.03 11.76
C ALA A 156 3.59 1.80 10.83
N ALA A 157 4.33 1.89 9.72
CA ALA A 157 4.56 0.74 8.85
C ALA A 157 5.34 -0.38 9.56
N LEU A 158 6.41 -0.04 10.29
CA LEU A 158 7.19 -1.01 11.06
C LEU A 158 6.36 -1.69 12.16
N TYR A 159 5.41 -0.97 12.76
CA TYR A 159 4.44 -1.56 13.68
C TYR A 159 3.60 -2.64 12.98
N ILE A 160 2.96 -2.32 11.84
CA ILE A 160 2.16 -3.30 11.09
C ILE A 160 2.94 -4.55 10.72
N GLN A 161 4.17 -4.36 10.24
CA GLN A 161 5.07 -5.44 9.84
C GLN A 161 5.48 -6.37 10.98
N LYS A 162 5.65 -5.84 12.19
CA LYS A 162 6.03 -6.63 13.37
C LYS A 162 4.85 -7.34 14.01
N THR A 163 3.67 -6.73 13.96
CA THR A 163 2.49 -7.17 14.69
C THR A 163 1.63 -8.15 13.90
N PHE A 164 1.51 -7.98 12.59
CA PHE A 164 0.56 -8.74 11.78
C PHE A 164 1.22 -9.71 10.81
N SER A 165 0.63 -10.90 10.71
CA SER A 165 1.10 -11.95 9.82
C SER A 165 0.78 -11.64 8.36
N GLY A 166 1.78 -11.85 7.50
CA GLY A 166 1.69 -11.59 6.06
C GLY A 166 2.06 -10.17 5.63
N PHE A 167 2.47 -9.32 6.58
CA PHE A 167 2.96 -7.98 6.28
C PHE A 167 4.49 -7.96 6.22
N GLY A 168 5.03 -7.85 5.01
CA GLY A 168 6.42 -7.45 4.78
C GLY A 168 6.55 -5.95 4.48
N PRO A 169 7.76 -5.47 4.15
CA PRO A 169 8.05 -4.04 3.96
C PRO A 169 7.10 -3.31 3.01
N LYS A 170 6.72 -3.95 1.89
CA LYS A 170 5.74 -3.41 0.94
C LYS A 170 4.35 -3.27 1.56
N GLN A 171 3.80 -4.37 2.10
CA GLN A 171 2.39 -4.41 2.46
C GLN A 171 2.08 -3.60 3.71
N SER A 172 3.04 -3.45 4.62
CA SER A 172 2.88 -2.58 5.79
C SER A 172 2.75 -1.10 5.40
N ARG A 173 3.44 -0.66 4.35
CA ARG A 173 3.32 0.70 3.79
C ARG A 173 2.07 0.86 2.95
N ASN A 174 1.73 -0.15 2.15
CA ASN A 174 0.51 -0.19 1.37
C ASN A 174 -0.73 -0.07 2.26
N PHE A 175 -0.74 -0.73 3.42
CA PHE A 175 -1.84 -0.67 4.38
C PHE A 175 -2.21 0.76 4.78
N TRP A 176 -1.26 1.53 5.31
CA TRP A 176 -1.55 2.90 5.74
C TRP A 176 -1.81 3.85 4.57
N GLN A 177 -1.18 3.60 3.43
CA GLN A 177 -1.38 4.41 2.24
C GLN A 177 -2.77 4.20 1.63
N SER A 178 -3.27 2.97 1.60
CA SER A 178 -4.62 2.65 1.12
C SER A 178 -5.72 3.20 2.02
N LEU A 179 -5.46 3.35 3.33
CA LEU A 179 -6.31 4.09 4.26
C LEU A 179 -6.26 5.62 4.05
N GLY A 180 -5.42 6.12 3.14
CA GLY A 180 -5.29 7.55 2.87
C GLY A 180 -4.46 8.32 3.89
N LEU A 181 -3.65 7.65 4.72
CA LEU A 181 -3.01 8.27 5.87
C LEU A 181 -1.54 8.65 5.64
N THR A 182 -0.88 8.10 4.62
CA THR A 182 0.55 8.34 4.35
C THR A 182 0.79 9.01 3.00
N ARG A 183 1.84 9.84 2.94
CA ARG A 183 2.22 10.63 1.76
C ARG A 183 3.68 10.45 1.35
N TYR A 184 4.58 10.13 2.30
CA TYR A 184 6.03 10.14 2.14
C TYR A 184 6.71 8.77 2.21
N GLU A 185 6.09 7.74 2.79
CA GLU A 185 6.58 6.37 2.67
C GLU A 185 6.16 5.75 1.32
N PHE A 186 7.15 5.20 0.60
CA PHE A 186 6.94 4.54 -0.68
C PHE A 186 6.39 3.13 -0.53
N VAL A 187 5.51 2.73 -1.45
CA VAL A 187 5.14 1.32 -1.62
C VAL A 187 5.99 0.70 -2.73
N LEU A 188 7.26 0.42 -2.42
CA LEU A 188 8.16 -0.22 -3.38
C LEU A 188 7.70 -1.63 -3.72
N ASP A 189 7.54 -1.88 -5.01
CA ASP A 189 7.30 -3.20 -5.57
C ASP A 189 8.15 -3.46 -6.82
N SER A 190 7.90 -4.59 -7.48
CA SER A 190 8.65 -4.96 -8.68
C SER A 190 8.39 -4.05 -9.88
N ARG A 191 7.24 -3.36 -9.95
CA ARG A 191 6.93 -2.35 -10.98
C ARG A 191 7.78 -1.11 -10.75
N VAL A 192 7.92 -0.66 -9.50
CA VAL A 192 8.80 0.47 -9.15
C VAL A 192 10.24 0.17 -9.55
N LEU A 193 10.79 -0.99 -9.18
CA LEU A 193 12.15 -1.34 -9.57
C LEU A 193 12.31 -1.51 -11.09
N LYS A 194 11.27 -1.99 -11.78
CA LYS A 194 11.28 -2.08 -13.25
C LYS A 194 11.35 -0.69 -13.88
N TRP A 195 10.55 0.25 -13.38
CA TRP A 195 10.56 1.64 -13.84
C TRP A 195 11.93 2.28 -13.63
N LEU A 196 12.51 2.14 -12.43
CA LEU A 196 13.84 2.65 -12.11
C LEU A 196 14.93 2.11 -13.06
N ARG A 197 14.91 0.82 -13.36
CA ARG A 197 15.84 0.24 -14.34
C ARG A 197 15.67 0.84 -15.74
N THR A 198 14.42 1.05 -16.18
CA THR A 198 14.14 1.63 -17.50
C THR A 198 14.67 3.06 -17.64
N ILE A 199 14.63 3.85 -16.57
CA ILE A 199 15.13 5.23 -16.58
C ILE A 199 16.63 5.34 -16.26
N GLY A 200 17.35 4.23 -16.14
CA GLY A 200 18.79 4.23 -15.91
C GLY A 200 19.21 4.54 -14.47
N PHE A 201 18.42 4.14 -13.47
CA PHE A 201 18.75 4.34 -12.07
C PHE A 201 20.17 3.82 -11.73
N PRO A 202 20.99 4.59 -11.00
CA PRO A 202 22.44 4.39 -10.95
C PRO A 202 22.89 3.20 -10.10
N LEU A 203 21.96 2.52 -9.43
CA LEU A 203 22.26 1.37 -8.58
C LEU A 203 21.67 0.08 -9.14
N PRO A 204 22.34 -1.08 -8.95
CA PRO A 204 21.74 -2.37 -9.22
C PRO A 204 20.56 -2.61 -8.26
N LEU A 205 19.42 -3.02 -8.80
CA LEU A 205 18.18 -3.21 -8.05
C LEU A 205 17.75 -4.68 -8.04
N SER A 206 17.53 -5.24 -6.85
CA SER A 206 17.01 -6.59 -6.64
C SER A 206 15.58 -6.57 -6.11
N SER A 207 14.65 -7.22 -6.83
CA SER A 207 13.28 -7.41 -6.34
C SER A 207 13.18 -8.42 -5.21
N MET A 208 14.12 -9.36 -5.11
CA MET A 208 14.18 -10.32 -4.01
C MET A 208 14.56 -9.61 -2.70
N ALA A 209 15.50 -8.66 -2.77
CA ALA A 209 15.96 -7.92 -1.60
C ALA A 209 14.91 -6.94 -1.04
N LEU A 210 13.81 -6.66 -1.75
CA LEU A 210 12.69 -5.87 -1.22
C LEU A 210 11.96 -6.55 -0.04
N GLY A 211 12.22 -7.83 0.21
CA GLY A 211 11.76 -8.49 1.44
C GLY A 211 12.54 -8.07 2.68
N GLU A 212 13.74 -7.51 2.52
CA GLU A 212 14.64 -7.11 3.60
C GLU A 212 14.44 -5.64 3.95
N GLU A 213 14.16 -5.34 5.22
CA GLU A 213 13.78 -4.00 5.68
C GLU A 213 14.86 -2.94 5.41
N GLU A 214 16.12 -3.27 5.65
CA GLU A 214 17.24 -2.34 5.47
C GLU A 214 17.42 -1.96 3.99
N TYR A 215 17.36 -2.95 3.09
CA TYR A 215 17.44 -2.71 1.65
C TYR A 215 16.23 -1.92 1.17
N TYR A 216 15.03 -2.25 1.64
CA TYR A 216 13.81 -1.54 1.32
C TYR A 216 13.91 -0.06 1.73
N CYS A 217 14.29 0.21 2.98
CA CYS A 217 14.46 1.56 3.51
C CYS A 217 15.53 2.32 2.73
N PHE A 218 16.66 1.69 2.42
CA PHE A 218 17.73 2.32 1.65
C PHE A 218 17.24 2.82 0.28
N VAL A 219 16.54 1.98 -0.49
CA VAL A 219 15.98 2.39 -1.78
C VAL A 219 14.88 3.44 -1.59
N SER A 220 14.01 3.27 -0.59
CA SER A 220 12.92 4.21 -0.30
C SER A 220 13.44 5.59 0.10
N ASP A 221 14.55 5.67 0.82
CA ASP A 221 15.16 6.93 1.26
C ASP A 221 15.68 7.70 0.05
N ILE A 222 16.41 7.04 -0.86
CA ILE A 222 16.91 7.66 -2.10
C ILE A 222 15.78 8.24 -2.94
N LEU A 223 14.69 7.47 -3.12
CA LEU A 223 13.54 7.93 -3.91
C LEU A 223 12.78 9.05 -3.21
N ARG A 224 12.66 9.00 -1.88
CA ARG A 224 12.01 10.06 -1.12
C ARG A 224 12.78 11.36 -1.24
N ASP A 225 14.11 11.31 -1.14
CA ASP A 225 14.96 12.50 -1.29
C ASP A 225 14.82 13.11 -2.70
N TRP A 226 14.75 12.27 -3.73
CA TRP A 226 14.48 12.71 -5.10
C TRP A 226 13.09 13.36 -5.26
N CYS A 227 12.07 12.77 -4.63
CA CYS A 227 10.72 13.31 -4.56
C CYS A 227 10.68 14.68 -3.85
N ILE A 228 11.38 14.82 -2.73
CA ILE A 228 11.51 16.09 -2.00
C ILE A 228 12.17 17.16 -2.89
N GLN A 229 13.26 16.80 -3.58
CA GLN A 229 13.96 17.72 -4.49
C GLN A 229 13.06 18.23 -5.63
N THR A 230 12.12 17.40 -6.10
CA THR A 230 11.21 17.72 -7.22
C THR A 230 9.85 18.27 -6.78
N GLY A 231 9.57 18.34 -5.47
CA GLY A 231 8.27 18.72 -4.94
C GLY A 231 7.15 17.70 -5.21
N ILE A 232 7.50 16.49 -5.63
CA ILE A 232 6.54 15.42 -5.92
C ILE A 232 6.41 14.52 -4.70
N LEU A 233 5.18 14.28 -4.25
CA LEU A 233 4.94 13.40 -3.11
C LEU A 233 5.18 11.93 -3.48
N PRO A 234 5.89 11.15 -2.64
CA PRO A 234 6.14 9.73 -2.84
C PRO A 234 4.91 8.89 -3.22
N CYS A 235 3.79 9.08 -2.50
CA CYS A 235 2.54 8.37 -2.79
C CYS A 235 1.96 8.66 -4.19
N ILE A 236 2.27 9.82 -4.79
CA ILE A 236 1.84 10.19 -6.14
C ILE A 236 2.76 9.58 -7.19
N LEU A 237 4.07 9.59 -6.95
CA LEU A 237 5.01 8.91 -7.85
C LEU A 237 4.74 7.40 -7.89
N ASP A 238 4.53 6.77 -6.73
CA ASP A 238 4.12 5.37 -6.61
C ASP A 238 2.88 5.06 -7.46
N ALA A 239 1.80 5.84 -7.28
CA ALA A 239 0.57 5.69 -8.05
C ALA A 239 0.77 5.88 -9.57
N ALA A 240 1.59 6.86 -9.97
CA ALA A 240 1.91 7.09 -11.38
C ALA A 240 2.67 5.91 -11.98
N ILE A 241 3.67 5.37 -11.27
CA ILE A 241 4.43 4.20 -11.71
C ILE A 241 3.51 2.98 -11.79
N PHE A 242 2.76 2.70 -10.73
CA PHE A 242 1.89 1.54 -10.65
C PHE A 242 0.88 1.51 -11.80
N SER A 243 0.18 2.62 -12.02
CA SER A 243 -0.84 2.74 -13.06
C SER A 243 -0.27 2.75 -14.48
N SER A 244 0.98 3.20 -14.69
CA SER A 244 1.62 3.20 -16.01
C SER A 244 1.77 1.81 -16.64
N TYR A 245 1.73 0.75 -15.83
CA TYR A 245 1.79 -0.64 -16.28
C TYR A 245 0.42 -1.30 -16.49
N ASP A 246 -0.68 -0.61 -16.18
CA ASP A 246 -2.02 -1.11 -16.40
C ASP A 246 -2.56 -0.61 -17.76
N THR A 247 -3.15 -1.55 -18.50
CA THR A 247 -3.74 -1.33 -19.83
C THR A 247 -5.20 -0.91 -19.78
N ASP A 248 -5.89 -1.27 -18.70
CA ASP A 248 -7.28 -0.91 -18.42
C ASP A 248 -7.30 0.18 -17.34
N GLU A 249 -8.32 1.02 -17.35
CA GLU A 249 -8.57 1.97 -16.27
C GLU A 249 -9.13 1.29 -15.03
N TRP A 250 -8.82 1.87 -13.88
CA TRP A 250 -9.35 1.47 -12.59
C TRP A 250 -10.79 2.00 -12.42
N PRO A 251 -11.68 1.27 -11.72
CA PRO A 251 -13.00 1.80 -11.38
C PRO A 251 -12.88 3.05 -10.51
N GLU A 252 -13.80 4.00 -10.65
CA GLU A 252 -13.80 5.24 -9.88
C GLU A 252 -14.15 5.03 -8.40
N ASP A 253 -14.92 3.99 -8.09
CA ASP A 253 -15.43 3.59 -6.78
C ASP A 253 -14.60 2.49 -6.11
N ALA A 254 -13.36 2.32 -6.54
CA ALA A 254 -12.42 1.32 -6.05
C ALA A 254 -11.98 1.62 -4.59
N SER A 255 -12.86 1.32 -3.63
CA SER A 255 -12.79 1.76 -2.22
C SER A 255 -11.47 1.43 -1.50
N VAL A 256 -10.78 0.38 -1.92
CA VAL A 256 -9.56 -0.15 -1.27
C VAL A 256 -8.24 0.21 -1.97
N TRP A 257 -8.29 0.85 -3.14
CA TRP A 257 -7.15 1.06 -4.04
C TRP A 257 -6.59 2.49 -4.02
#